data_AF-A0A938F9R6-F1
#
_entry.id   AF-A0A938F9R6-F1
#
_cell.length_a   1.000
_cell.length_b   1.000
_cell.length_c   1.000
_cell.angle_alpha   90.00
_cell.angle_beta   90.00
_cell.angle_gamma   90.00
#
_symmetry.space_group_name_H-M   'P 1'
#
loop_
_entity.id
_entity.type
_entity.pdbx_description
1 polymer ?
#
loop_
_entity_poly.entity_id
_entity_poly.type
_entity_poly.pdbx_seq_one_letter_code
_entity_poly.pdbx_strand_id
1 'polypeptide(L)' 'MPGRSLSELTTESISSELAGLHSQSIGELVDVMNREDEKVARAVGREVDAIEVVITQVSQRLANGGRL' A
#
# COMPACT_ATOMS: atom_id res chain seq x y z
N MET A 1 12.24 -4.10 -23.12
CA MET A 1 11.01 -4.38 -22.37
C MET A 1 9.94 -3.47 -22.92
N PRO A 2 8.89 -3.97 -23.60
CA PRO A 2 7.72 -3.13 -23.85
C PRO A 2 7.21 -2.62 -22.48
N GLY A 3 7.00 -1.31 -22.37
CA GLY A 3 6.49 -0.70 -21.13
C GLY A 3 5.11 -1.26 -20.80
N ARG A 4 4.83 -1.54 -19.51
CA ARG A 4 3.49 -1.93 -19.07
C ARG A 4 2.47 -0.85 -19.45
N SER A 5 1.27 -1.28 -19.85
CA SER A 5 0.16 -0.35 -20.07
C SER A 5 -0.32 0.19 -18.73
N LEU A 6 -0.68 1.48 -18.67
CA LEU A 6 -1.24 2.10 -17.45
C LEU A 6 -2.52 1.37 -16.97
N SER A 7 -3.28 0.81 -17.91
CA SER A 7 -4.50 0.04 -17.61
C SER A 7 -4.24 -1.25 -16.81
N GLU A 8 -3.00 -1.71 -16.73
CA GLU A 8 -2.60 -2.92 -15.99
C GLU A 8 -2.10 -2.60 -14.58
N LEU A 9 -1.93 -1.32 -14.23
CA LEU A 9 -1.43 -0.88 -12.94
C LEU A 9 -2.59 -0.66 -11.97
N THR A 10 -2.57 -1.37 -10.84
CA THR A 10 -3.60 -1.20 -9.80
C THR A 10 -3.63 0.23 -9.24
N THR A 11 -2.49 0.94 -9.23
CA THR A 11 -2.40 2.34 -8.78
C THR A 11 -3.14 3.33 -9.69
N GLU A 12 -3.31 2.97 -10.97
CA GLU A 12 -4.00 3.79 -11.97
C GLU A 12 -5.45 3.32 -12.19
N SER A 13 -5.89 2.30 -11.44
CA SER A 13 -7.23 1.74 -11.56
C SER A 13 -8.23 2.52 -10.70
N ILE A 14 -9.43 2.74 -11.23
CA ILE A 14 -10.53 3.33 -10.47
C ILE A 14 -11.17 2.25 -9.61
N SER A 15 -11.19 2.45 -8.29
CA SER A 15 -11.95 1.62 -7.37
C SER A 15 -13.45 1.92 -7.50
N SER A 16 -14.26 0.89 -7.69
CA SER A 16 -15.72 1.00 -7.71
C SER A 16 -16.29 1.50 -6.39
N GLU A 17 -15.63 1.21 -5.28
CA GLU A 17 -15.98 1.67 -3.93
C GLU A 17 -15.80 3.18 -3.75
N LEU A 18 -14.95 3.79 -4.60
CA LEU A 18 -14.68 5.23 -4.65
C LEU A 18 -15.44 5.93 -5.79
N ALA A 19 -16.35 5.23 -6.46
CA ALA A 19 -17.21 5.85 -7.46
C ALA A 19 -18.14 6.87 -6.78
N GLY A 20 -18.27 8.07 -7.36
CA GLY A 20 -19.22 9.07 -6.86
C GLY A 20 -18.81 9.79 -5.57
N LEU A 21 -17.53 9.79 -5.17
CA LEU A 21 -17.06 10.56 -4.00
C LEU A 21 -17.51 12.03 -4.03
N HIS A 22 -17.50 12.66 -5.20
CA HIS A 22 -17.88 14.07 -5.38
C HIS A 22 -19.32 14.40 -4.96
N SER A 23 -20.20 13.41 -4.85
CA SER A 23 -21.61 13.61 -4.44
C SER A 23 -21.87 13.24 -2.98
N GLN A 24 -20.87 12.76 -2.25
CA GLN A 24 -20.99 12.38 -0.83
C GLN A 24 -20.85 13.60 0.07
N SER A 25 -21.40 13.52 1.28
CA SER A 25 -21.13 14.50 2.34
C SER A 25 -19.69 14.40 2.84
N ILE A 26 -19.20 15.44 3.50
CA ILE A 26 -17.85 15.46 4.08
C ILE A 26 -17.64 14.34 5.10
N GLY A 27 -18.65 14.02 5.91
CA GLY A 27 -18.56 12.93 6.89
C GLY A 27 -18.39 11.56 6.21
N GLU A 28 -19.20 11.28 5.19
CA GLU A 28 -19.10 10.03 4.42
C GLU A 28 -17.75 9.91 3.70
N LEU A 29 -17.20 11.02 3.18
CA LEU A 29 -15.87 11.04 2.59
C LEU A 29 -14.79 10.63 3.59
N VAL A 30 -14.82 11.18 4.80
CA VAL A 30 -13.87 10.81 5.87
C VAL A 30 -14.01 9.33 6.24
N ASP A 31 -15.23 8.82 6.33
CA ASP A 31 -15.49 7.40 6.62
C ASP A 31 -14.99 6.48 5.50
N VAL A 32 -15.11 6.89 4.23
CA VAL A 32 -14.54 6.15 3.10
C VAL A 32 -13.02 6.13 3.19
N MET A 33 -12.37 7.28 3.42
CA MET A 33 -10.92 7.37 3.55
C MET A 33 -10.40 6.45 4.67
N ASN A 34 -11.03 6.49 5.84
CA ASN A 34 -10.63 5.65 6.96
C ASN A 34 -10.77 4.14 6.66
N ARG A 35 -11.82 3.73 5.94
CA ARG A 35 -11.97 2.34 5.51
C ARG A 35 -10.92 1.89 4.50
N GLU A 36 -10.48 2.79 3.61
CA GLU A 36 -9.35 2.50 2.72
C GLU A 36 -8.03 2.39 3.49
N ASP A 37 -7.80 3.27 4.48
CA ASP A 37 -6.59 3.23 5.33
C ASP A 37 -6.47 1.90 6.10
N GLU A 38 -7.58 1.33 6.59
CA GLU A 38 -7.56 0.00 7.22
C GLU A 38 -7.04 -1.09 6.28
N LYS A 39 -7.23 -0.96 4.95
CA LYS A 39 -6.72 -1.95 3.99
C LYS A 39 -5.19 -1.92 3.93
N VAL A 40 -4.55 -0.79 4.23
CA VAL A 40 -3.10 -0.67 4.24
C VAL A 40 -2.50 -1.59 5.30
N ALA A 41 -2.99 -1.52 6.54
CA ALA A 41 -2.50 -2.39 7.61
C ALA A 41 -2.69 -3.89 7.27
N ARG A 42 -3.83 -4.25 6.66
CA ARG A 42 -4.08 -5.62 6.19
C ARG A 42 -3.12 -6.04 5.07
N ALA A 43 -2.81 -5.15 4.13
CA ALA A 43 -1.88 -5.42 3.05
C ALA A 43 -0.45 -5.61 3.58
N VAL A 44 0.01 -4.73 4.48
CA VAL A 44 1.31 -4.89 5.18
C VAL A 44 1.35 -6.22 5.93
N GLY A 45 0.26 -6.59 6.60
CA GLY A 45 0.13 -7.86 7.31
C GLY A 45 0.32 -9.11 6.44
N ARG A 46 0.01 -9.04 5.14
CA ARG A 46 0.22 -10.15 4.19
C ARG A 46 1.68 -10.29 3.76
N GLU A 47 2.46 -9.22 3.87
CA GLU A 47 3.86 -9.16 3.44
C GLU A 47 4.83 -9.36 4.61
N VAL A 48 4.35 -9.73 5.81
CA VAL A 48 5.17 -9.84 7.03
C VAL A 48 6.37 -10.76 6.83
N ASP A 49 6.21 -11.90 6.17
CA ASP A 49 7.31 -12.85 5.93
C ASP A 49 8.40 -12.24 5.04
N ALA A 50 8.01 -11.50 3.99
CA ALA A 50 8.94 -10.82 3.11
C ALA A 50 9.64 -9.66 3.83
N ILE A 51 8.91 -8.92 4.66
CA ILE A 51 9.43 -7.85 5.50
C ILE A 51 10.45 -8.42 6.50
N GLU A 52 10.16 -9.56 7.13
CA GLU A 52 11.06 -10.24 8.07
C GLU A 52 12.39 -10.57 7.39
N VAL A 53 12.37 -11.16 6.20
CA VAL A 53 13.59 -11.48 5.43
C VAL A 53 14.46 -10.23 5.22
N VAL A 54 13.85 -9.11 4.85
CA VAL A 54 14.57 -7.85 4.65
C VAL A 54 15.14 -7.32 5.97
N ILE A 55 14.35 -7.32 7.04
CA ILE A 55 14.78 -6.88 8.37
C ILE A 55 15.98 -7.71 8.84
N THR A 56 15.97 -9.03 8.68
CA THR A 56 17.08 -9.91 9.05
C THR A 56 18.37 -9.51 8.32
N GLN A 57 18.29 -9.30 7.00
CA GLN A 57 19.45 -8.92 6.20
C GLN A 57 20.00 -7.54 6.57
N VAL A 58 19.10 -6.57 6.77
CA VAL A 58 19.45 -5.21 7.19
C VAL A 58 20.10 -5.22 8.57
N SER A 59 19.52 -5.96 9.52
CA SER A 59 20.06 -6.09 10.87
C SER A 59 21.50 -6.61 10.86
N GLN A 60 21.78 -7.64 10.07
CA GLN A 60 23.13 -8.17 9.92
C GLN A 60 24.10 -7.15 9.30
N ARG A 61 23.63 -6.36 8.32
CA ARG A 61 24.45 -5.29 7.71
C ARG A 61 24.78 -4.19 8.71
N LEU A 62 23.79 -3.75 9.49
CA LEU A 62 23.97 -2.72 10.52
C LEU A 62 24.94 -3.19 11.61
N ALA A 63 24.82 -4.45 12.06
CA ALA A 63 25.72 -5.05 13.04
C ALA A 63 27.19 -5.04 12.58
N ASN A 64 27.43 -5.09 11.27
CA ASN A 64 28.76 -5.07 10.67
C ASN A 64 29.24 -3.65 10.29
N GLY A 65 28.62 -2.60 10.83
CA GLY A 65 28.98 -1.20 10.54
C GLY A 65 28.49 -0.69 9.18
N GLY A 66 27.59 -1.44 8.53
CA GLY A 66 26.90 -1.01 7.32
C GLY A 66 25.84 0.06 7.59
N ARG A 67 25.12 0.46 6.54
CA ARG A 67 23.98 1.37 6.60
C ARG A 67 22.77 0.70 5.97
N LEU A 68 21.57 1.19 6.32
CA LEU A 68 20.34 0.88 5.59
C LEU A 68 20.34 1.58 4.24
#